data_AF-A0A8J6WQC0-F1
#
_entry.id   AF-A0A8J6WQC0-F1
#
_cell.length_a   1.000
_cell.length_b   1.000
_cell.length_c   1.000
_cell.angle_alpha   90.00
_cell.angle_beta   90.00
_cell.angle_gamma   90.00
#
_symmetry.space_group_name_H-M   'P 1'
#
loop_
_entity.id
_entity.type
_entity.pdbx_description
1 polymer ?
#
loop_
_entity_poly.entity_id
_entity_poly.type
_entity_poly.pdbx_seq_one_letter_code
_entity_poly.pdbx_strand_id
1 'polypeptide(L)' 'MNNVSDLVVSRGCLLKTETINDQEFYWLESPHFTSKLYSNLEELTALVQTLPITFSSAQHYWDDSFRCRFRFKS' A
#
# COMPACT_ATOMS: atom_id res chain seq x y z
N MET A 1 -14.92 -8.63 6.26
CA MET A 1 -14.40 -7.25 6.10
C MET A 1 -13.10 -7.38 5.32
N ASN A 2 -13.08 -7.01 4.04
CA ASN A 2 -11.88 -7.16 3.22
C ASN A 2 -10.88 -6.07 3.64
N ASN A 3 -9.73 -6.47 4.17
CA ASN A 3 -8.70 -5.53 4.57
C ASN A 3 -8.20 -4.81 3.32
N VAL A 4 -8.04 -3.50 3.40
CA VAL A 4 -7.50 -2.69 2.30
C VAL A 4 -6.16 -3.27 1.85
N SER A 5 -5.34 -3.75 2.78
CA SER A 5 -4.09 -4.49 2.53
C SER A 5 -4.23 -5.65 1.53
N ASP A 6 -5.24 -6.52 1.70
CA ASP A 6 -5.49 -7.64 0.77
C ASP A 6 -5.90 -7.12 -0.60
N LEU A 7 -6.69 -6.04 -0.63
CA LEU A 7 -7.11 -5.39 -1.86
C LEU A 7 -5.91 -4.85 -2.63
N VAL A 8 -4.99 -4.15 -1.97
CA VAL A 8 -3.82 -3.57 -2.67
C VAL A 8 -2.84 -4.64 -3.15
N VAL A 9 -2.61 -5.69 -2.34
CA VAL A 9 -1.78 -6.82 -2.74
C VAL A 9 -2.37 -7.53 -3.96
N SER A 10 -3.69 -7.72 -4.01
CA SER A 10 -4.37 -8.32 -5.17
C SER A 10 -4.19 -7.52 -6.46
N ARG A 11 -3.86 -6.23 -6.36
CA ARG A 11 -3.58 -5.33 -7.49
C ARG A 11 -2.08 -5.14 -7.74
N GLY A 12 -1.21 -5.89 -7.06
CA GLY A 12 0.24 -5.75 -7.17
C GLY A 12 0.77 -4.40 -6.66
N CYS A 13 0.07 -3.81 -5.69
CA CYS A 13 0.42 -2.53 -5.08
C CYS A 13 0.85 -2.74 -3.63
N LEU A 14 1.80 -1.93 -3.18
CA LEU A 14 2.25 -1.83 -1.79
C LEU A 14 1.60 -0.63 -1.13
N LEU A 15 0.96 -0.85 0.03
CA LEU A 15 0.49 0.22 0.89
C LEU A 15 1.65 0.75 1.72
N LYS A 16 1.87 2.06 1.68
CA LYS A 16 2.86 2.77 2.47
C LYS A 16 2.17 3.80 3.35
N THR A 17 2.74 4.03 4.51
CA THR A 17 2.25 4.98 5.51
C THR A 17 3.38 5.88 5.98
N GLU A 18 3.10 7.17 6.14
CA GLU A 18 4.03 8.15 6.70
C GLU A 18 3.28 9.09 7.62
N THR A 19 3.96 9.50 8.68
CA THR A 19 3.42 10.47 9.64
C THR A 19 4.10 11.81 9.41
N ILE A 20 3.32 12.81 9.00
CA ILE A 20 3.80 14.19 8.78
C ILE A 20 2.99 15.08 9.72
N ASN A 21 3.67 15.83 10.59
CA ASN A 21 3.03 16.74 11.56
C ASN A 21 1.94 16.06 12.41
N ASP A 22 2.23 14.88 12.97
CA ASP A 22 1.30 14.04 13.76
C ASP A 22 0.05 13.56 13.01
N GLN A 23 0.02 13.70 11.68
CA GLN A 23 -1.03 13.18 10.83
C GLN A 23 -0.52 12.01 10.00
N GLU A 24 -1.26 10.89 10.00
CA GLU A 24 -0.97 9.74 9.14
C GLU A 24 -1.46 9.97 7.72
N PHE A 25 -0.57 9.70 6.77
CA PHE A 25 -0.81 9.70 5.34
C PHE A 25 -0.51 8.33 4.77
N TYR A 26 -1.26 7.98 3.74
CA TYR A 26 -1.24 6.69 3.07
C TYR A 26 -0.96 6.92 1.58
N TRP A 27 -0.12 6.11 0.97
CA TRP A 27 0.02 6.08 -0.49
C TRP A 27 0.27 4.67 -0.99
N LEU A 28 0.12 4.51 -2.29
CA LEU A 28 0.32 3.26 -2.99
C LEU A 28 1.54 3.35 -3.86
N GLU A 29 2.33 2.29 -3.84
CA GLU A 29 3.51 2.13 -4.68
C GLU A 29 3.37 0.84 -5.46
N SER A 30 3.56 0.93 -6.78
CA SER A 30 3.67 -0.22 -7.67
C SER A 30 4.86 -0.02 -8.59
N PRO A 31 5.33 -1.06 -9.30
CA PRO A 31 6.42 -0.92 -10.27
C PRO A 31 6.14 0.09 -11.40
N HIS A 32 4.88 0.43 -11.64
CA HIS A 32 4.45 1.26 -12.78
C HIS A 32 3.91 2.63 -12.39
N PHE A 33 3.55 2.83 -11.12
CA PHE A 33 3.04 4.12 -10.63
C PHE A 33 3.21 4.23 -9.12
N THR A 34 3.33 5.46 -8.65
CA THR A 34 3.21 5.83 -7.23
C THR A 34 2.03 6.81 -7.11
N SER A 35 1.12 6.56 -6.17
CA SER A 35 -0.02 7.44 -5.95
C SER A 35 0.38 8.70 -5.18
N LYS A 36 -0.52 9.68 -5.17
CA LYS A 36 -0.43 10.80 -4.22
C LYS A 36 -0.62 10.31 -2.77
N LEU A 37 -0.28 11.16 -1.82
CA LEU A 37 -0.57 11.00 -0.39
C LEU A 37 -2.07 11.20 -0.15
N TYR A 38 -2.67 10.32 0.64
CA TYR A 38 -4.05 10.37 1.08
C TYR A 38 -4.08 10.42 2.60
N SER A 39 -4.84 11.33 3.18
CA SER A 39 -5.09 11.37 4.62
C SER A 39 -6.25 10.45 5.04
N ASN A 40 -7.04 9.96 4.08
CA ASN A 40 -8.17 9.08 4.30
C ASN A 40 -8.00 7.75 3.56
N LEU A 41 -8.11 6.65 4.32
CA LEU A 41 -8.07 5.28 3.82
C LEU A 41 -9.22 4.93 2.86
N GLU A 42 -10.38 5.56 3.00
CA GLU A 42 -11.54 5.32 2.12
C GLU A 42 -11.28 5.81 0.70
N GLU A 43 -10.67 6.99 0.54
CA GLU A 43 -10.30 7.53 -0.77
C GLU A 43 -9.27 6.64 -1.47
N LEU A 44 -8.29 6.16 -0.71
CA LEU A 44 -7.29 5.22 -1.20
C LEU A 44 -7.94 3.89 -1.60
N THR A 45 -8.90 3.39 -0.81
CA THR A 45 -9.64 2.16 -1.15
C THR A 45 -10.45 2.33 -2.43
N ALA A 46 -11.12 3.46 -2.62
CA ALA A 46 -11.84 3.77 -3.86
C ALA A 46 -10.90 3.81 -5.07
N LEU A 47 -9.68 4.34 -4.91
CA LEU A 47 -8.66 4.28 -5.95
C LEU A 47 -8.28 2.82 -6.28
N VAL A 48 -7.96 2.00 -5.27
CA VAL A 48 -7.57 0.59 -5.50
C VAL A 48 -8.67 -0.20 -6.21
N GLN A 49 -9.94 0.09 -5.89
CA GLN A 49 -11.09 -0.54 -6.53
C GLN A 49 -11.21 -0.17 -8.03
N THR A 50 -10.84 1.05 -8.40
CA THR A 50 -10.89 1.53 -9.80
C THR A 50 -9.69 1.10 -10.64
N LEU A 51 -8.57 0.72 -10.02
CA LEU A 51 -7.45 0.14 -10.75
C LEU A 51 -7.89 -1.15 -11.48
N PRO A 52 -7.26 -1.51 -12.61
CA PRO A 52 -7.49 -2.83 -13.20
C PRO A 52 -6.94 -3.93 -12.28
N ILE A 53 -7.57 -5.11 -12.28
CA ILE A 53 -6.99 -6.27 -11.58
C ILE A 53 -5.84 -6.73 -12.46
N THR A 54 -4.62 -6.30 -12.13
CA THR A 54 -3.42 -6.89 -12.69
C THR A 54 -3.29 -8.29 -12.11
N PHE A 55 -3.98 -9.26 -12.72
CA PHE A 55 -3.58 -10.67 -12.66
C PHE A 55 -2.25 -10.81 -13.40
N SER A 56 -1.20 -10.21 -12.86
CA SER A 56 0.14 -10.66 -13.19
C SER A 56 0.29 -11.96 -12.43
N SER A 57 0.44 -13.05 -13.16
CA SER A 57 0.86 -14.37 -12.70
C SER A 57 2.24 -14.30 -12.05
N ALA A 58 2.35 -13.58 -10.94
CA ALA A 58 3.53 -13.45 -10.10
C ALA A 58 3.40 -14.43 -8.94
N GLN A 59 3.34 -15.72 -9.27
CA GLN A 59 4.01 -16.71 -8.43
C GLN A 59 5.49 -16.31 -8.41
N HIS A 60 6.08 -16.25 -7.21
CA HIS A 60 7.45 -15.81 -6.92
C HIS A 60 7.72 -14.31 -7.02
N TYR A 61 7.50 -13.58 -5.94
CA TYR A 61 8.55 -12.77 -5.26
C TYR A 61 7.89 -12.00 -4.10
N TRP A 62 7.63 -12.70 -2.99
CA TRP A 62 7.62 -12.04 -1.68
C TRP A 62 8.82 -12.63 -0.93
N ASP A 63 10.01 -12.20 -1.35
CA ASP A 63 11.24 -12.40 -0.59
C ASP A 63 11.14 -11.55 0.68
N ASP A 64 10.72 -12.20 1.77
CA ASP A 64 11.11 -12.10 3.20
C ASP A 64 11.84 -10.84 3.73
N SER A 65 11.59 -9.65 3.18
CA SER A 65 12.43 -8.47 3.48
C SER A 65 11.68 -7.22 3.95
N PHE A 66 10.35 -7.23 4.08
CA PHE A 66 9.64 -6.19 4.85
C PHE A 66 9.70 -6.48 6.35
N ARG A 67 10.93 -6.46 6.89
CA ARG A 67 11.17 -6.20 8.30
C ARG A 67 10.61 -4.81 8.62
N CYS A 68 9.42 -4.75 9.21
CA CYS A 68 8.99 -3.63 10.02
C CYS A 68 10.08 -3.34 11.08
N ARG A 69 10.97 -2.41 10.81
CA ARG A 69 11.85 -1.80 11.81
C ARG A 69 11.21 -0.50 12.26
N PHE A 70 10.19 -0.60 13.12
CA PHE A 70 9.92 0.49 14.05
C PHE A 70 11.08 0.53 15.03
N ARG A 71 12.01 1.47 14.82
CA ARG A 71 13.06 1.78 15.78
C ARG A 71 12.70 3.12 16.41
N PHE A 72 11.86 3.07 17.44
CA PHE A 72 11.82 4.16 18.41
C PHE A 72 13.20 4.28 19.03
N LYS A 73 13.84 5.44 18.87
CA LYS A 73 14.90 5.87 19.78
C LYS A 73 14.30 6.98 20.65
N SER A 74 14.08 6.63 21.91
CA SER A 74 13.94 7.57 23.02
C SER A 74 15.28 8.25 23.31
#